data_AF-A0A423Q7Z5-F1
#
_entry.id   AF-A0A423Q7Z5-F1
#
_cell.length_a   1.000
_cell.length_b   1.000
_cell.length_c   1.000
_cell.angle_alpha   90.00
_cell.angle_beta   90.00
_cell.angle_gamma   90.00
#
_symmetry.space_group_name_H-M   'P 1'
#
loop_
_entity.id
_entity.type
_entity.pdbx_description
1 polymer ?
#
loop_
_entity_poly.entity_id
_entity_poly.type
_entity_poly.pdbx_seq_one_letter_code
_entity_poly.pdbx_strand_id
1 'polypeptide(L)'
;MCADAGYRGTAARQTIQAHGYIPHVQGRAQEAIDLQRHPHKQARRWVVEVAHSWFNRFRKLLVRYEKLDRSFVALNHLAAAIMAFRKVKLKANIIHG
;
A
#
# COMPACT_ATOMS: atom_id res chain seq x y z
N MET A 1 -7.14 -6.10 -7.37
CA MET A 1 -6.63 -5.08 -6.45
C MET A 1 -6.87 -5.51 -5.02
N CYS A 2 -5.81 -5.63 -4.21
CA CYS A 2 -5.95 -5.82 -2.76
C CYS A 2 -6.04 -4.45 -2.09
N ALA A 3 -6.97 -4.26 -1.17
CA ALA A 3 -7.07 -3.03 -0.37
C ALA A 3 -7.35 -3.36 1.09
N ASP A 4 -7.06 -2.42 1.98
CA ASP A 4 -7.35 -2.57 3.40
C ASP A 4 -8.88 -2.61 3.67
N ALA A 5 -9.28 -3.16 4.83
CA ALA A 5 -10.66 -3.27 5.25
C ALA A 5 -11.41 -1.91 5.30
N GLY A 6 -10.70 -0.78 5.45
CA GLY A 6 -11.28 0.56 5.31
C GLY A 6 -11.93 0.84 3.95
N TYR A 7 -11.57 0.08 2.91
CA TYR A 7 -12.10 0.22 1.54
C TYR A 7 -13.25 -0.74 1.22
N ARG A 8 -13.92 -1.30 2.25
CA ARG A 8 -15.08 -2.19 2.07
C ARG A 8 -16.34 -1.49 1.54
N GLY A 9 -16.36 -0.15 1.52
CA GLY A 9 -17.50 0.63 1.07
C GLY A 9 -17.87 0.36 -0.39
N THR A 10 -19.16 0.53 -0.71
CA THR A 10 -19.71 0.35 -2.06
C THR A 10 -19.01 1.23 -3.10
N ALA A 11 -18.75 2.49 -2.75
CA ALA A 11 -18.03 3.44 -3.61
C ALA A 11 -16.62 2.93 -3.97
N ALA A 12 -15.84 2.47 -2.98
CA ALA A 12 -14.51 1.93 -3.22
C ALA A 12 -14.56 0.68 -4.12
N ARG A 13 -15.54 -0.22 -3.90
CA ARG A 13 -15.73 -1.40 -4.75
C ARG A 13 -16.05 -1.02 -6.20
N GLN A 14 -16.94 -0.06 -6.41
CA GLN A 14 -17.32 0.42 -7.74
C GLN A 14 -16.13 1.03 -8.48
N THR A 15 -15.32 1.86 -7.81
CA THR A 15 -14.11 2.44 -8.39
C THR A 15 -13.12 1.35 -8.81
N ILE A 16 -12.86 0.36 -7.95
CA ILE A 16 -11.94 -0.74 -8.26
C ILE A 16 -12.41 -1.51 -9.50
N GLN A 17 -13.70 -1.81 -9.59
CA GLN A 17 -14.29 -2.51 -10.73
C GLN A 17 -14.31 -1.66 -12.00
N ALA A 18 -14.58 -0.36 -11.89
CA ALA A 18 -14.56 0.57 -13.02
C ALA A 18 -13.18 0.67 -13.67
N HIS A 19 -12.11 0.51 -12.88
CA HIS A 19 -10.74 0.42 -13.38
C HIS A 19 -10.33 -0.99 -13.85
N GLY A 20 -11.27 -1.94 -13.95
CA GLY A 20 -11.02 -3.30 -14.46
C GLY A 20 -10.33 -4.24 -13.46
N TYR A 21 -10.23 -3.86 -12.19
CA TYR A 21 -9.60 -4.68 -11.17
C TYR A 21 -10.61 -5.58 -10.45
N ILE A 22 -10.18 -6.79 -10.09
CA ILE A 22 -10.94 -7.67 -9.20
C ILE A 22 -10.78 -7.17 -7.75
N PRO A 23 -11.84 -6.73 -7.05
CA PRO A 23 -11.73 -6.22 -5.69
C PRO A 23 -11.47 -7.36 -4.70
N HIS A 24 -10.29 -7.35 -4.09
CA HIS A 24 -9.91 -8.24 -2.99
C HIS A 24 -9.79 -7.43 -1.71
N VAL A 25 -10.93 -7.02 -1.17
CA VAL A 25 -11.05 -6.21 0.06
C VAL A 25 -11.75 -7.04 1.12
N GLN A 26 -11.00 -7.94 1.73
CA GLN A 26 -11.47 -8.71 2.87
C GLN A 26 -10.98 -8.07 4.17
N GLY A 27 -11.61 -8.39 5.28
CA GLY A 27 -11.08 -7.99 6.58
C GLY A 27 -10.98 -9.18 7.51
N ARG A 28 -10.40 -8.92 8.68
CA ARG A 28 -9.75 -9.95 9.51
C ARG A 28 -10.64 -11.15 9.82
N ALA A 29 -11.92 -10.94 10.11
CA ALA A 29 -12.87 -12.03 10.39
C ALA A 29 -13.14 -12.93 9.17
N GLN A 30 -13.34 -12.33 7.99
CA GLN A 30 -13.57 -13.09 6.75
C GLN A 30 -12.32 -13.86 6.33
N GLU A 31 -11.16 -13.25 6.53
CA GLU A 31 -9.85 -13.85 6.24
C GLU A 31 -9.59 -15.06 7.16
N ALA A 32 -9.90 -14.95 8.45
CA ALA A 32 -9.81 -16.07 9.39
C ALA A 32 -10.71 -17.26 8.99
N ILE A 33 -11.94 -16.98 8.54
CA ILE A 33 -12.86 -18.02 8.03
C ILE A 33 -12.31 -18.64 6.74
N ASP A 34 -11.78 -17.82 5.82
CA ASP A 34 -11.20 -18.29 4.56
C ASP A 34 -9.96 -19.16 4.80
N LEU A 35 -9.11 -18.82 5.79
CA LEU A 35 -7.97 -19.63 6.22
C LEU A 35 -8.39 -20.96 6.84
N GLN A 36 -9.49 -20.99 7.61
CA GLN A 36 -10.05 -22.24 8.14
C GLN A 36 -10.56 -23.16 7.03
N ARG A 37 -11.18 -22.60 5.99
CA ARG A 37 -11.72 -23.36 4.85
C ARG A 37 -10.65 -23.76 3.83
N HIS A 38 -9.65 -22.91 3.64
CA HIS A 38 -8.57 -23.08 2.68
C HIS A 38 -7.22 -22.77 3.33
N PRO A 39 -6.62 -23.74 4.06
CA PRO A 39 -5.42 -23.52 4.85
C PRO A 39 -4.18 -23.12 4.02
N HIS A 40 -4.16 -23.39 2.71
CA HIS A 40 -3.08 -22.99 1.81
C HIS A 40 -3.26 -21.58 1.20
N LYS A 41 -4.39 -20.90 1.46
CA LYS A 41 -4.65 -19.57 0.92
C LYS A 41 -3.80 -18.54 1.65
N GLN A 42 -2.79 -18.01 0.97
CA GLN A 42 -2.00 -16.90 1.51
C GLN A 42 -2.76 -15.58 1.40
N ALA A 43 -3.16 -15.07 2.56
CA ALA A 43 -3.58 -13.69 2.78
C ALA A 43 -2.47 -12.72 2.31
N ARG A 44 -2.65 -12.05 1.16
CA ARG A 44 -1.68 -11.06 0.65
C ARG A 44 -1.85 -9.65 1.25
N ARG A 45 -2.73 -9.49 2.24
CA ARG A 45 -3.05 -8.22 2.90
C ARG A 45 -1.81 -7.59 3.56
N TRP A 46 -0.97 -8.41 4.18
CA TRP A 46 0.24 -7.96 4.88
C TRP A 46 1.16 -7.14 3.97
N VAL A 47 1.18 -7.40 2.65
CA VAL A 47 2.01 -6.66 1.71
C VAL A 47 1.57 -5.20 1.61
N VAL A 48 0.26 -4.95 1.56
CA VAL A 48 -0.31 -3.59 1.50
C VAL A 48 -0.07 -2.86 2.82
N GLU A 49 -0.23 -3.54 3.95
CA GLU A 49 0.03 -2.96 5.28
C GLU A 49 1.51 -2.60 5.47
N VAL A 50 2.41 -3.49 5.04
CA VAL A 50 3.86 -3.25 5.07
C VAL A 50 4.22 -2.07 4.17
N ALA A 51 3.63 -1.98 2.98
CA ALA A 51 3.83 -0.83 2.09
C ALA A 51 3.37 0.48 2.75
N HIS A 52 2.17 0.51 3.35
CA HIS A 52 1.70 1.67 4.11
C HIS A 52 2.61 2.01 5.29
N SER A 53 3.13 1.01 6.01
CA SER A 53 4.10 1.22 7.09
C SER A 53 5.37 1.91 6.59
N TRP A 54 5.84 1.58 5.39
CA TRP A 54 6.99 2.26 4.78
C TRP A 54 6.69 3.72 4.46
N PHE A 55 5.52 4.01 3.86
CA PHE A 55 5.12 5.40 3.57
C PHE A 55 4.92 6.22 4.86
N ASN A 56 4.39 5.62 5.93
CA ASN A 56 4.20 6.30 7.22
C ASN A 56 5.51 6.72 7.91
N ARG A 57 6.67 6.17 7.50
CA ARG A 57 7.98 6.61 7.99
C ARG A 57 8.39 7.97 7.41
N PHE A 58 7.79 8.40 6.30
CA PHE A 58 8.02 9.72 5.76
C PHE A 58 7.11 10.72 6.47
N ARG A 59 7.67 11.50 7.41
CA ARG A 59 6.93 12.51 8.19
C ARG A 59 6.15 13.49 7.30
N LYS A 60 6.67 13.80 6.11
CA LYS A 60 6.03 14.66 5.11
C LYS A 60 4.77 14.04 4.46
N LEU A 61 4.68 12.71 4.40
CA LEU A 61 3.53 11.98 3.87
C LEU A 61 2.54 11.54 4.94
N LEU A 62 3.01 11.34 6.19
CA LEU A 62 2.17 10.90 7.32
C LEU A 62 0.96 11.82 7.53
N VAL A 63 1.18 13.13 7.46
CA VAL A 63 0.12 14.14 7.49
C VAL A 63 0.05 14.80 6.12
N ARG A 64 -1.13 14.75 5.49
CA ARG A 64 -1.34 15.37 4.18
C ARG A 64 -1.45 16.89 4.33
N TYR A 65 -0.34 17.58 4.13
CA TYR A 65 -0.31 19.05 4.04
C TYR A 65 -0.46 19.58 2.61
N GLU A 66 -0.28 18.73 1.60
CA GLU A 66 -0.36 19.14 0.20
C GLU A 66 -1.79 19.50 -0.18
N LYS A 67 -1.98 20.75 -0.59
CA LYS A 67 -3.28 21.27 -1.06
C LYS A 67 -3.66 20.70 -2.43
N LEU A 68 -2.67 20.46 -3.29
CA LEU A 68 -2.88 19.92 -4.62
C LEU A 68 -2.65 18.41 -4.63
N ASP A 69 -3.54 17.71 -5.33
CA ASP A 69 -3.47 16.28 -5.64
C ASP A 69 -2.17 15.92 -6.37
N ARG A 70 -1.79 16.69 -7.39
CA ARG A 70 -0.54 16.47 -8.14
C ARG A 70 0.71 16.48 -7.27
N SER A 71 0.77 17.40 -6.30
CA SER A 71 1.90 17.52 -5.37
C SER A 71 1.96 16.33 -4.43
N PHE A 72 0.81 15.88 -3.94
CA PHE A 72 0.72 14.67 -3.12
C PHE A 72 1.19 13.43 -3.89
N VAL A 73 0.71 13.24 -5.12
CA VAL A 73 1.12 12.12 -5.98
C VAL A 73 2.63 12.15 -6.26
N ALA A 74 3.18 13.32 -6.56
CA ALA A 74 4.62 13.48 -6.78
C ALA A 74 5.45 13.09 -5.55
N LEU A 75 5.03 13.48 -4.33
CA LEU A 75 5.71 13.08 -3.10
C LEU A 75 5.62 11.58 -2.83
N ASN A 76 4.50 10.94 -3.17
CA ASN A 76 4.37 9.49 -3.07
C ASN A 76 5.35 8.78 -4.01
N HIS A 77 5.47 9.24 -5.26
CA HIS A 77 6.45 8.70 -6.20
C HIS A 77 7.88 8.91 -5.72
N LEU A 78 8.20 10.10 -5.20
CA LEU A 78 9.52 10.39 -4.64
C LEU A 78 9.86 9.47 -3.46
N ALA A 79 8.92 9.25 -2.53
CA ALA A 79 9.11 8.33 -1.42
C ALA A 79 9.33 6.89 -1.91
N ALA A 80 8.54 6.43 -2.89
CA ALA A 80 8.71 5.12 -3.49
C ALA A 80 10.09 4.96 -4.17
N ALA A 81 10.55 5.99 -4.89
CA ALA A 81 11.88 6.01 -5.51
C ALA A 81 13.00 5.93 -4.45
N ILE A 82 12.90 6.71 -3.37
CA ILE A 82 13.86 6.67 -2.25
C ILE A 82 13.88 5.27 -1.60
N MET A 83 12.71 4.67 -1.38
CA MET A 83 12.61 3.32 -0.81
C MET A 83 13.28 2.28 -1.71
N ALA A 84 13.00 2.32 -3.02
CA ALA A 84 13.61 1.43 -3.99
C ALA A 84 15.14 1.62 -4.01
N PHE A 85 15.60 2.87 -4.05
CA PHE A 85 17.03 3.20 -4.05
C PHE A 85 17.75 2.67 -2.80
N ARG A 86 17.17 2.81 -1.61
CA ARG A 86 17.73 2.28 -0.35
C ARG A 86 17.81 0.76 -0.29
N LYS A 87 17.03 0.04 -1.10
CA LYS A 87 17.05 -1.43 -1.18
C LYS A 87 18.12 -1.94 -2.14
N VAL A 88 18.63 -1.10 -3.04
CA VAL A 88 19.76 -1.44 -3.91
C VAL A 88 21.02 -1.50 -3.06
N LYS A 89 21.67 -2.67 -3.02
CA LYS A 89 22.98 -2.82 -2.38
C LYS A 89 24.04 -2.21 -3.29
N LEU A 90 24.42 -0.96 -3.01
CA LEU A 90 25.56 -0.32 -3.67
C LEU A 90 26.85 -0.68 -2.94
N LYS A 91 27.94 -0.91 -3.69
CA LYS A 91 29.29 -1.14 -3.12
C LYS A 91 29.89 0.13 -2.50
N ALA A 92 29.42 1.31 -2.92
CA ALA A 92 29.83 2.61 -2.39
C ALA A 92 28.63 3.27 -1.71
N ASN A 93 28.85 3.85 -0.53
CA ASN A 93 27.81 4.50 0.26
C ASN A 93 27.64 5.96 -0.21
N ILE A 94 26.84 6.17 -1.26
CA ILE A 94 26.64 7.49 -1.91
C ILE A 94 25.77 8.44 -1.04
N ILE A 95 25.24 7.95 0.09
CA ILE A 95 24.30 8.69 0.96
C ILE A 95 25.04 9.62 1.93
N HIS A 96 26.32 9.35 2.19
CA HIS A 96 27.23 10.25 2.90
C HIS A 96 28.31 10.62 1.88
N GLY A 97 28.15 11.77 1.22
CA GLY A 97 29.27 12.40 0.51
C GLY A 97 30.39 12.73 1.49
#